data_AF-A0A3D3BRQ1-F1
#
_entry.id   AF-A0A3D3BRQ1-F1
#
_cell.length_a   1.000
_cell.length_b   1.000
_cell.length_c   1.000
_cell.angle_alpha   90.00
_cell.angle_beta   90.00
_cell.angle_gamma   90.00
#
_symmetry.space_group_name_H-M   'P 1'
#
loop_
_entity.id
_entity.type
_entity.pdbx_description
1 polymer ?
#
loop_
_entity_poly.entity_id
_entity_poly.type
_entity_poly.pdbx_seq_one_letter_code
_entity_poly.pdbx_strand_id
1 'polypeptide(L)' 'EWSDYTAANAEFFSDLGSPGGAAKLGGQSFDAPLLANVPPKEDA' A
#
# COMPACT_ATOMS: atom_id res chain seq x y z
N GLU A 1 11.38 6.45 -12.56
CA GLU A 1 11.33 6.91 -11.16
C GLU A 1 10.12 6.40 -10.36
N TRP A 2 9.11 5.76 -10.97
CA TRP A 2 7.89 5.31 -10.26
C TRP A 2 7.62 3.80 -10.39
N SER A 3 8.54 3.06 -11.00
CA SER A 3 8.37 1.63 -11.29
C SER A 3 8.20 0.82 -10.01
N ASP A 4 8.96 1.15 -8.97
CA ASP A 4 8.95 0.42 -7.70
C ASP A 4 7.60 0.57 -6.97
N TYR A 5 6.94 1.72 -7.12
CA TYR A 5 5.60 1.94 -6.58
C TYR A 5 4.53 1.10 -7.29
N THR A 6 4.75 0.72 -8.54
CA THR A 6 3.83 -0.19 -9.25
C THR A 6 3.91 -1.59 -8.64
N ALA A 7 5.11 -2.07 -8.30
CA ALA A 7 5.29 -3.31 -7.57
C ALA A 7 4.70 -3.23 -6.15
N ALA A 8 5.00 -2.14 -5.42
CA ALA A 8 4.46 -1.92 -4.07
C ALA A 8 2.92 -1.93 -4.04
N ASN A 9 2.27 -1.33 -5.05
CA ASN A 9 0.81 -1.40 -5.17
C ASN A 9 0.30 -2.84 -5.27
N ALA A 10 0.98 -3.72 -6.01
CA ALA A 10 0.59 -5.12 -6.10
C ALA A 10 0.89 -5.89 -4.80
N GLU A 11 2.05 -5.62 -4.19
CA GLU A 11 2.49 -6.27 -2.94
C GLU A 11 1.54 -5.99 -1.77
N PHE A 12 0.96 -4.79 -1.70
CA PHE A 12 -0.06 -4.43 -0.69
C PHE A 12 -1.25 -5.42 -0.68
N PHE A 13 -1.62 -5.97 -1.84
CA PHE A 13 -2.75 -6.89 -1.96
C PHE A 13 -2.36 -8.38 -1.83
N SER A 14 -1.10 -8.71 -1.55
CA SER A 14 -0.64 -10.12 -1.48
C SER A 14 -1.44 -10.97 -0.48
N ASP A 15 -1.70 -10.44 0.71
CA ASP A 15 -2.50 -11.12 1.75
C ASP A 15 -4.02 -10.84 1.63
N LEU A 16 -4.40 -9.71 1.03
CA LEU A 16 -5.81 -9.30 0.87
C LEU A 16 -6.49 -9.99 -0.33
N GLY A 17 -5.72 -10.40 -1.34
CA GLY A 17 -6.21 -10.87 -2.62
C GLY A 17 -6.98 -9.78 -3.38
N SER A 18 -8.12 -10.18 -4.00
CA SER A 18 -9.02 -9.27 -4.71
C SER A 18 -10.34 -9.11 -3.95
N PRO A 19 -10.42 -8.17 -2.99
CA PRO A 19 -11.54 -8.06 -2.06
C PRO A 19 -12.85 -7.51 -2.68
N GLY A 20 -12.81 -7.09 -3.95
CA GLY A 20 -13.98 -6.52 -4.63
C GLY A 20 -14.42 -5.13 -4.11
N GLY A 21 -13.57 -4.46 -3.33
CA GLY A 21 -13.75 -3.08 -2.89
C GLY A 21 -13.26 -2.81 -1.46
N ALA A 22 -12.73 -1.61 -1.21
CA ALA A 22 -12.14 -1.23 0.08
C ALA A 22 -13.16 -1.00 1.21
N ALA A 23 -14.43 -0.71 0.88
CA ALA A 23 -15.45 -0.31 1.85
C ALA A 23 -15.69 -1.34 2.98
N LYS A 24 -15.52 -2.64 2.69
CA LYS A 24 -15.69 -3.72 3.67
C LYS A 24 -14.41 -4.05 4.46
N LEU A 25 -13.25 -3.70 3.92
CA LEU A 25 -11.94 -3.96 4.52
C LEU A 25 -11.53 -2.89 5.53
N GLY A 26 -11.94 -1.63 5.30
CA GLY A 26 -11.44 -0.50 6.06
C GLY A 26 -9.94 -0.27 5.85
N GLY A 27 -9.35 0.58 6.70
CA GLY A 27 -7.91 0.82 6.69
C GLY A 27 -7.13 -0.40 7.18
N GLN A 28 -6.01 -0.70 6.53
CA GLN A 28 -5.09 -1.75 6.97
C GLN A 28 -4.05 -1.17 7.92
N SER A 29 -3.56 -2.00 8.84
CA SER A 29 -2.48 -1.61 9.77
C SER A 29 -1.09 -1.85 9.20
N PHE A 30 -0.99 -2.11 7.90
CA PHE A 30 0.24 -2.45 7.20
C PHE A 30 0.28 -1.75 5.83
N ASP A 31 1.49 -1.57 5.34
CA ASP A 31 1.81 -1.02 4.03
C ASP A 31 2.69 -2.02 3.26
N ALA A 32 2.87 -1.78 1.96
CA ALA A 32 3.85 -2.53 1.18
C ALA A 32 5.27 -2.32 1.74
N PRO A 33 6.17 -3.33 1.70
CA PRO A 33 7.51 -3.24 2.30
C PRO A 33 8.33 -2.03 1.85
N LEU A 34 8.15 -1.58 0.60
CA LEU A 34 8.79 -0.39 0.07
C LEU A 34 8.54 0.86 0.93
N LEU A 35 7.35 0.98 1.54
CA LEU A 35 6.93 2.15 2.31
C LEU A 35 7.45 2.15 3.76
N ALA A 36 8.01 1.05 4.26
CA ALA A 36 8.43 0.92 5.66
C ALA A 36 9.48 1.97 6.10
N ASN A 37 10.26 2.51 5.16
CA ASN A 37 11.32 3.49 5.43
C ASN A 37 11.07 4.84 4.74
N VAL A 38 9.90 5.04 4.12
CA VAL A 38 9.59 6.33 3.50
C VAL A 38 9.28 7.32 4.62
N PRO A 39 10.04 8.43 4.74
CA PRO A 39 9.76 9.42 5.77
C PRO A 39 8.36 10.00 5.57
N PRO A 40 7.66 10.38 6.66
CA PRO A 40 6.40 11.10 6.55
C PRO A 40 6.59 12.28 5.60
N LYS A 41 5.70 12.41 4.61
CA LYS A 41 5.63 13.67 3.87
C LYS A 41 5.09 14.73 4.84
N GLU A 42 5.78 15.84 4.94
CA GLU A 42 5.22 17.03 5.60
C GLU A 42 3.94 17.43 4.83
N ASP A 43 2.89 17.73 5.58
CA ASP A 43 1.67 18.29 5.01
C ASP A 43 1.99 19.65 4.38
N ALA A 44 1.50 19.88 3.16
CA ALA A 44 1.66 21.15 2.43
C ALA A 44 0.78 22.27 3.02
#